data_AF-A0A524ECZ6-F1
#
_entry.id   AF-A0A524ECZ6-F1
#
_cell.length_a   1.000
_cell.length_b   1.000
_cell.length_c   1.000
_cell.angle_alpha   90.00
_cell.angle_beta   90.00
_cell.angle_gamma   90.00
#
_symmetry.space_group_name_H-M   'P 1'
#
loop_
_entity.id
_entity.type
_entity.pdbx_description
1 polymer ?
#
loop_
_entity_poly.entity_id
_entity_poly.type
_entity_poly.pdbx_seq_one_letter_code
_entity_poly.pdbx_strand_id
1 'polypeptide(L)'
;MDPLKNLFKTMFGRWDGDPDNQDYYVKIFFAFISAIVCALGGQAFAGVRGLWLGLLIYVLSLFVIVYLLEINPEEIGGRQKLITKTLPSYLLLWVLLWSLLYGFVVPPGSFEGQIISLLKNLAL
;
A
#
# COMPACT_ATOMS: atom_id res chain seq x y z
N MET A 1 -3.11 -25.96 -11.63
CA MET A 1 -4.01 -24.88 -11.17
C MET A 1 -3.32 -24.19 -10.00
N ASP A 2 -2.84 -22.96 -10.20
CA ASP A 2 -2.07 -22.25 -9.18
C ASP A 2 -2.95 -21.94 -7.97
N PRO A 3 -2.66 -22.47 -6.77
CA PRO A 3 -3.49 -22.29 -5.59
C PRO A 3 -3.66 -20.81 -5.23
N LEU A 4 -2.66 -19.98 -5.52
CA LEU A 4 -2.71 -18.53 -5.34
C LEU A 4 -3.77 -17.88 -6.24
N LYS A 5 -3.84 -18.30 -7.51
CA LYS A 5 -4.81 -17.77 -8.47
C LYS A 5 -6.24 -18.10 -8.04
N ASN A 6 -6.48 -19.33 -7.58
CA ASN A 6 -7.78 -19.73 -7.05
C ASN A 6 -8.15 -18.90 -5.83
N LEU A 7 -7.22 -18.66 -4.90
CA LEU A 7 -7.48 -17.85 -3.71
C LEU A 7 -7.86 -16.40 -4.08
N PHE A 8 -7.13 -15.75 -4.98
CA PHE A 8 -7.46 -14.40 -5.44
C PHE A 8 -8.78 -14.35 -6.20
N LYS A 9 -9.07 -15.32 -7.06
CA LYS A 9 -10.37 -15.43 -7.73
C LYS A 9 -11.51 -15.70 -6.76
N THR A 10 -11.30 -16.44 -5.67
CA THR A 10 -12.32 -16.63 -4.64
C THR A 10 -12.55 -15.34 -3.83
N MET A 11 -11.48 -14.62 -3.46
CA MET A 11 -11.60 -13.39 -2.66
C MET A 11 -12.19 -12.22 -3.46
N PHE A 12 -11.82 -12.07 -4.73
CA PHE A 12 -12.21 -10.94 -5.59
C PHE A 12 -13.21 -11.32 -6.69
N GLY A 13 -13.62 -12.59 -6.79
CA GLY A 13 -14.55 -13.06 -7.82
C GLY A 13 -15.97 -12.50 -7.68
N ARG A 14 -16.30 -11.90 -6.53
CA ARG A 14 -17.56 -11.16 -6.37
C ARG A 14 -17.72 -10.03 -7.40
N TRP A 15 -16.61 -9.47 -7.88
CA TRP A 15 -16.60 -8.35 -8.83
C TRP A 15 -16.18 -8.75 -10.24
N ASP A 16 -16.18 -10.05 -10.57
CA ASP A 16 -15.74 -10.55 -11.88
C ASP A 16 -16.58 -10.00 -13.05
N GLY A 17 -17.84 -9.64 -12.80
CA GLY A 17 -18.71 -8.99 -13.79
C GLY A 17 -18.47 -7.50 -13.99
N ASP A 18 -17.58 -6.88 -13.22
CA ASP A 18 -17.24 -5.46 -13.29
C ASP A 18 -15.73 -5.27 -13.03
N PRO A 19 -14.90 -5.34 -14.09
CA PRO A 19 -13.46 -5.18 -14.00
C PRO A 19 -13.03 -3.87 -13.34
N ASP A 20 -13.83 -2.82 -13.52
CA ASP A 20 -13.60 -1.48 -12.99
C ASP A 20 -13.79 -1.40 -11.47
N ASN A 21 -14.66 -2.25 -10.91
CA ASN A 21 -14.80 -2.41 -9.47
C ASN A 21 -13.77 -3.40 -8.91
N GLN A 22 -13.51 -4.49 -9.63
CA GLN A 22 -12.54 -5.50 -9.20
C GLN A 22 -11.13 -4.92 -9.08
N ASP A 23 -10.68 -4.10 -10.04
CA ASP A 23 -9.39 -3.40 -9.98
C ASP A 23 -9.28 -2.50 -8.74
N TYR A 24 -10.37 -1.81 -8.43
CA TYR A 24 -10.45 -0.88 -7.31
C TYR A 24 -10.27 -1.61 -5.98
N TYR A 25 -11.08 -2.64 -5.71
CA TYR A 25 -11.04 -3.35 -4.43
C TYR A 25 -9.72 -4.09 -4.19
N VAL A 26 -9.09 -4.61 -5.24
CA VAL A 26 -7.77 -5.23 -5.13
C VAL A 26 -6.74 -4.21 -4.66
N LYS A 27 -6.66 -3.04 -5.30
CA LYS A 27 -5.72 -1.98 -4.90
C LYS A 27 -5.99 -1.50 -3.47
N ILE A 28 -7.25 -1.33 -3.10
CA ILE A 28 -7.63 -0.92 -1.74
C ILE A 28 -7.20 -1.97 -0.70
N PHE A 29 -7.33 -3.26 -1.01
CA PHE A 29 -6.83 -4.33 -0.14
C PHE A 29 -5.30 -4.27 0.03
N PHE A 30 -4.56 -4.03 -1.06
CA PHE A 30 -3.10 -3.85 -0.99
C PHE A 30 -2.69 -2.57 -0.24
N ALA A 31 -3.46 -1.48 -0.35
CA ALA A 31 -3.26 -0.26 0.44
C ALA A 31 -3.37 -0.53 1.94
N PHE A 32 -4.39 -1.31 2.33
CA PHE A 32 -4.62 -1.68 3.71
C PHE A 32 -3.48 -2.52 4.29
N ILE A 33 -3.08 -3.58 3.58
CA ILE A 33 -1.97 -4.46 4.01
C ILE A 33 -0.66 -3.67 4.12
N SER A 34 -0.32 -2.88 3.11
CA SER A 34 0.92 -2.11 3.12
C SER A 34 0.93 -1.05 4.21
N ALA A 35 -0.19 -0.40 4.51
CA ALA A 35 -0.29 0.54 5.62
C ALA A 35 -0.02 -0.13 6.98
N ILE A 36 -0.58 -1.33 7.19
CA ILE A 36 -0.33 -2.13 8.40
C ILE A 36 1.16 -2.50 8.50
N VAL A 37 1.76 -3.01 7.41
CA VAL A 37 3.18 -3.39 7.40
C VAL A 37 4.07 -2.17 7.68
N CYS A 38 3.81 -1.03 7.05
CA CYS A 38 4.54 0.22 7.29
C CYS A 38 4.40 0.69 8.74
N ALA A 39 3.20 0.60 9.33
CA ALA A 39 2.97 1.02 10.70
C ALA A 39 3.65 0.09 11.72
N LEU A 40 3.49 -1.23 11.56
CA LEU A 40 4.08 -2.23 12.45
C LEU A 40 5.62 -2.22 12.40
N GLY A 41 6.21 -1.92 11.24
CA GLY A 41 7.66 -1.75 11.14
C GLY A 41 8.18 -0.45 11.76
N GLY A 42 7.30 0.45 12.21
CA GLY A 42 7.65 1.66 12.95
C GLY A 42 8.77 2.46 12.28
N GLN A 43 9.85 2.70 13.02
CA GLN A 43 10.99 3.49 12.53
C GLN A 43 11.65 2.94 11.25
N ALA A 44 11.57 1.63 10.97
CA ALA A 44 12.17 1.07 9.76
C ALA A 44 11.57 1.64 8.47
N PHE A 45 10.28 1.98 8.51
CA PHE A 45 9.54 2.53 7.37
C PHE A 45 9.25 4.02 7.50
N ALA A 46 9.80 4.73 8.50
CA ALA A 46 9.61 6.17 8.63
C ALA A 46 10.10 6.95 7.40
N GLY A 47 9.36 7.98 7.02
CA GLY A 47 9.69 8.88 5.91
C GLY A 47 9.71 8.18 4.55
N VAL A 48 10.77 8.41 3.76
CA VAL A 48 10.87 7.96 2.36
C VAL A 48 10.88 6.43 2.21
N ARG A 49 11.29 5.69 3.25
CA ARG A 49 11.38 4.22 3.21
C ARG A 49 10.01 3.57 3.11
N GLY A 50 9.04 4.05 3.88
CA GLY A 50 7.65 3.62 3.80
C GLY A 50 7.01 4.01 2.48
N LEU A 51 7.38 5.17 1.92
CA LEU A 51 6.94 5.59 0.59
C LEU A 51 7.39 4.63 -0.52
N TRP A 52 8.65 4.19 -0.50
CA TRP A 52 9.12 3.17 -1.44
C TRP A 52 8.35 1.86 -1.31
N LEU A 53 8.04 1.42 -0.09
CA LEU A 53 7.25 0.21 0.11
C LEU A 53 5.82 0.39 -0.41
N GLY A 54 5.15 1.50 -0.10
CA GLY A 54 3.79 1.78 -0.55
C GLY A 54 3.67 1.78 -2.09
N LEU A 55 4.65 2.38 -2.78
CA LEU A 55 4.72 2.38 -4.24
C LEU A 55 5.04 1.00 -4.81
N LEU A 56 5.95 0.25 -4.20
CA LEU A 56 6.27 -1.12 -4.62
C LEU A 56 5.04 -2.02 -4.52
N ILE A 57 4.29 -1.94 -3.41
CA ILE A 57 3.07 -2.71 -3.20
C ILE A 57 1.99 -2.29 -4.21
N TYR A 58 1.89 -1.00 -4.52
CA TYR A 58 0.99 -0.51 -5.56
C TYR A 58 1.32 -1.14 -6.92
N VAL A 59 2.60 -1.15 -7.32
CA VAL A 59 3.03 -1.80 -8.57
C VAL A 59 2.72 -3.30 -8.55
N LEU A 60 2.98 -3.99 -7.44
CA LEU A 60 2.63 -5.41 -7.29
C LEU A 60 1.13 -5.67 -7.45
N SER A 61 0.27 -4.77 -6.96
CA SER A 61 -1.18 -4.91 -7.15
C SER A 61 -1.59 -4.89 -8.63
N LEU A 62 -0.87 -4.15 -9.48
CA LEU A 62 -1.10 -4.15 -10.93
C LEU A 62 -0.75 -5.51 -11.55
N PHE A 63 0.33 -6.15 -11.10
CA PHE A 63 0.68 -7.50 -11.53
C PHE A 63 -0.39 -8.51 -11.12
N VAL A 64 -0.93 -8.40 -9.90
CA VAL A 64 -2.02 -9.27 -9.44
C VAL A 64 -3.27 -9.11 -10.32
N ILE A 65 -3.64 -7.88 -10.65
CA ILE A 65 -4.80 -7.60 -11.50
C ILE A 65 -4.63 -8.21 -12.89
N VAL A 66 -3.48 -7.99 -13.53
CA VAL A 66 -3.26 -8.44 -14.91
C VAL A 66 -3.02 -9.94 -15.02
N TYR A 67 -2.23 -10.52 -14.11
CA TYR A 67 -1.76 -11.91 -14.25
C TYR A 67 -2.54 -12.92 -13.40
N LEU A 68 -3.00 -12.53 -12.21
CA LEU A 68 -3.75 -13.45 -11.33
C LEU A 68 -5.25 -13.37 -11.61
N LEU A 69 -5.79 -12.16 -11.72
CA LEU A 69 -7.20 -11.95 -12.02
C LEU A 69 -7.51 -11.93 -13.52
N GLU A 70 -6.48 -11.87 -14.37
CA GLU A 70 -6.62 -11.93 -15.84
C GLU A 70 -7.48 -10.80 -16.41
N ILE A 71 -7.55 -9.67 -15.71
CA ILE A 71 -8.29 -8.51 -16.20
C ILE A 71 -7.53 -7.90 -17.37
N ASN A 72 -8.19 -7.80 -18.52
CA ASN A 72 -7.60 -7.16 -19.69
C ASN A 72 -7.57 -5.63 -19.47
N PRO A 73 -6.39 -4.97 -19.54
CA PRO A 73 -6.31 -3.52 -19.39
C PRO A 73 -7.18 -2.74 -20.39
N GLU A 74 -7.50 -3.32 -21.55
CA GLU A 74 -8.37 -2.69 -22.55
C GLU A 74 -9.80 -2.50 -22.04
N GLU A 75 -10.31 -3.41 -21.20
CA GLU A 75 -11.65 -3.33 -20.62
C GLU A 75 -11.80 -2.16 -19.64
N ILE A 76 -10.71 -1.73 -19.02
CA ILE A 76 -10.66 -0.60 -18.07
C ILE A 76 -10.42 0.74 -18.79
N GLY A 77 -10.14 0.71 -20.11
CA GLY A 77 -9.79 1.87 -20.92
C GLY A 77 -8.27 2.09 -21.04
N GLY A 78 -7.50 1.01 -20.99
CA GLY A 78 -6.07 0.96 -21.27
C GLY A 78 -5.17 0.95 -20.03
N ARG A 79 -3.88 0.69 -20.25
CA ARG A 79 -2.87 0.58 -19.19
C ARG A 79 -2.70 1.86 -18.38
N GLN A 80 -2.77 3.03 -19.04
CA GLN A 80 -2.65 4.32 -18.34
C GLN A 80 -3.79 4.50 -17.35
N LYS A 81 -5.03 4.21 -17.77
CA LYS A 81 -6.22 4.34 -16.91
C LYS A 81 -6.21 3.30 -15.80
N LEU A 82 -5.77 2.07 -16.08
CA LEU A 82 -5.54 1.04 -15.05
C LEU A 82 -4.59 1.54 -13.95
N ILE A 83 -3.57 2.32 -14.28
CA ILE A 83 -2.67 2.90 -13.28
C ILE A 83 -3.35 4.11 -12.60
N THR A 84 -3.66 5.15 -13.36
CA THR A 84 -3.96 6.46 -12.77
C THR A 84 -5.33 6.56 -12.09
N LYS A 85 -6.33 5.78 -12.51
CA LYS A 85 -7.71 5.84 -12.00
C LYS A 85 -7.79 5.71 -10.48
N THR A 86 -7.10 4.72 -9.94
CA THR A 86 -7.21 4.34 -8.52
C THR A 86 -6.02 4.85 -7.69
N LEU A 87 -4.99 5.40 -8.33
CA LEU A 87 -3.76 5.83 -7.66
C LEU A 87 -4.02 6.88 -6.56
N PRO A 88 -4.82 7.95 -6.77
CA PRO A 88 -5.09 8.92 -5.71
C PRO A 88 -5.80 8.31 -4.51
N SER A 89 -6.84 7.49 -4.75
CA SER A 89 -7.59 6.82 -3.69
C SER A 89 -6.72 5.83 -2.91
N TYR A 90 -5.87 5.08 -3.61
CA TYR A 90 -4.89 4.19 -3.00
C TYR A 90 -3.95 4.96 -2.08
N LEU A 91 -3.31 6.02 -2.58
CA LEU A 91 -2.32 6.80 -1.83
C LEU A 91 -2.96 7.46 -0.61
N LEU A 92 -4.15 8.04 -0.78
CA LEU A 92 -4.86 8.71 0.30
C LEU A 92 -5.25 7.74 1.41
N LEU A 93 -5.81 6.58 1.07
CA LEU A 93 -6.17 5.56 2.06
C LEU A 93 -4.90 4.99 2.74
N TRP A 94 -3.88 4.68 1.96
CA TRP A 94 -2.63 4.11 2.45
C TRP A 94 -1.92 5.08 3.43
N VAL A 95 -1.74 6.34 3.05
CA VAL A 95 -1.11 7.36 3.91
C VAL A 95 -1.94 7.62 5.16
N LEU A 96 -3.27 7.72 5.02
CA LEU A 96 -4.17 7.93 6.16
C LEU A 96 -4.03 6.79 7.18
N LEU A 97 -4.19 5.54 6.73
CA LEU A 97 -4.09 4.37 7.61
C LEU A 97 -2.70 4.22 8.19
N TRP A 98 -1.66 4.43 7.39
CA TRP A 98 -0.29 4.35 7.86
C TRP A 98 -0.03 5.38 8.96
N SER A 99 -0.41 6.64 8.74
CA SER A 99 -0.21 7.72 9.72
C SER A 99 -1.00 7.47 11.01
N LEU A 100 -2.27 7.03 10.88
CA LEU A 100 -3.12 6.69 12.01
C LEU A 100 -2.50 5.58 12.86
N LEU A 101 -2.12 4.47 12.22
CA LEU A 101 -1.55 3.31 12.92
C LEU A 101 -0.16 3.62 13.49
N TYR A 102 0.66 4.39 12.77
CA TYR A 102 1.99 4.80 13.23
C TYR A 102 1.92 5.60 14.53
N GLY A 103 0.88 6.44 14.69
CA GLY A 103 0.63 7.18 15.93
C GLY A 103 0.36 6.29 17.15
N PHE A 104 -0.15 5.08 16.96
CA PHE A 104 -0.34 4.11 18.04
C PHE A 104 0.90 3.23 18.28
N VAL A 105 1.75 3.04 17.27
CA VAL A 105 2.94 2.17 17.37
C VAL A 105 4.15 2.89 17.95
N VAL A 106 4.32 4.19 17.66
CA VAL A 106 5.51 4.94 18.09
C VAL A 106 5.25 5.71 19.39
N PRO A 107 5.96 5.41 20.49
CA PRO A 107 5.79 6.13 21.74
C PRO A 107 6.18 7.62 21.59
N PRO A 108 5.43 8.56 22.21
CA PRO A 108 5.66 9.99 22.07
C PRO A 108 7.03 10.51 22.58
N GLY A 109 7.89 9.66 23.16
CA GLY A 109 9.22 10.04 23.68
C GLY A 109 10.41 9.80 22.74
N SER A 110 10.22 9.19 21.56
CA SER A 110 11.36 8.87 20.67
C SER A 110 11.99 10.09 20.01
N PHE A 111 11.25 11.19 19.86
CA PHE A 111 11.74 12.43 19.25
C PHE A 111 12.66 13.22 20.19
N GLU A 112 12.35 13.27 21.49
CA GLU A 112 13.16 14.01 22.47
C GLU A 112 14.54 13.38 22.66
N GLY A 113 14.62 12.05 22.74
CA GLY A 113 15.90 11.34 22.86
C GLY A 113 16.84 11.57 21.67
N GLN A 114 16.30 11.70 20.46
CA GLN A 114 17.07 11.94 19.25
C GLN A 114 17.65 13.37 19.23
N ILE A 115 16.84 14.37 19.61
CA ILE A 115 17.25 15.78 19.70
C ILE A 115 18.32 15.96 20.79
N ILE A 116 18.15 15.34 21.95
CA ILE A 116 19.15 15.40 23.04
C ILE A 116 20.48 14.76 22.60
N SER A 117 20.45 13.66 21.85
CA SER A 117 21.69 13.04 21.33
C SER A 117 22.40 13.93 20.30
N LEU A 118 21.63 14.61 19.44
CA LEU A 118 22.17 15.53 18.42
C LEU A 118 22.79 16.76 19.09
N LEU A 119 22.13 17.32 20.10
CA LEU A 119 22.67 18.44 20.89
C LEU A 119 23.94 18.03 21.64
N LYS A 120 24.00 16.81 22.19
CA LYS A 120 25.22 16.28 22.84
C LYS A 120 26.40 16.17 21.88
N ASN A 121 26.16 15.78 20.62
CA ASN A 121 27.22 15.65 19.62
C ASN A 121 27.67 16.98 19.01
N LEU A 122 26.88 18.05 19.16
CA LEU A 122 27.20 19.41 18.72
C LEU A 122 27.85 20.27 19.82
N ALA A 123 27.75 19.85 21.09
CA ALA A 123 28.30 20.55 22.25
C ALA A 123 29.70 20.05 22.68
N LEU A 124 30.35 19.25 21.83
CA LEU A 124 31.75 18.78 21.92
C LEU A 124 32.49 19.26 20.68
#